data_AF-A0A075GAH6-F1
#
_entry.id   AF-A0A075GAH6-F1
#
_cell.length_a   1.000
_cell.length_b   1.000
_cell.length_c   1.000
_cell.angle_alpha   90.00
_cell.angle_beta   90.00
_cell.angle_gamma   90.00
#
_symmetry.space_group_name_H-M   'P 1'
#
loop_
_entity.id
_entity.type
_entity.pdbx_description
1 polymer ?
#
loop_
_entity_poly.entity_id
_entity_poly.type
_entity_poly.pdbx_seq_one_letter_code
_entity_poly.pdbx_strand_id
1 'polypeptide(L)'
;MKVVMINDCAYVSQTLAQHMRKTGINVELRLRTRSFFDKTLGIAGKVITSKADLYHCAYLLNDCWLARKFMKRPLVGHAHGSDIRGINGKWGKIIKKNLMSCDKILVATPDIYDVAKEFNNTTEYFPTPIDIELFSPVNDMKIDRKRALYCLKHFDSFPEDLGKEILNRGYEIIVMKPGSFDYKEMPNIYRKYDLFIDQQTLPIITKMCLEAMSCGIPVVTHDGRFRMNGDMNRKFVIENHDSKKLSERLIDIYRTLVNVDI
;
A
#
# COMPACT_ATOMS: atom_id res chain seq x y z
N MET A 1 0.79 24.71 -1.87
CA MET A 1 1.50 23.60 -2.54
C MET A 1 0.52 22.73 -3.30
N LYS A 2 0.76 22.54 -4.60
CA LYS A 2 0.07 21.59 -5.48
C LYS A 2 0.93 20.35 -5.65
N VAL A 3 0.35 19.19 -5.39
CA VAL A 3 1.01 17.88 -5.50
C VAL A 3 0.31 17.04 -6.55
N VAL A 4 1.05 16.44 -7.48
CA VAL A 4 0.52 15.43 -8.41
C VAL A 4 0.99 14.05 -7.98
N MET A 5 0.06 13.20 -7.57
CA MET A 5 0.29 11.80 -7.28
C MET A 5 0.00 10.96 -8.53
N ILE A 6 1.04 10.32 -9.06
CA ILE A 6 1.01 9.54 -10.30
C ILE A 6 0.93 8.07 -9.93
N ASN A 7 -0.05 7.39 -10.53
CA ASN A 7 -0.38 6.00 -10.26
C ASN A 7 -0.84 5.75 -8.80
N ASP A 8 -1.26 4.52 -8.54
CA ASP A 8 -1.67 4.09 -7.21
C ASP A 8 -1.36 2.60 -7.02
N CYS A 9 -1.07 2.23 -5.78
CA CYS A 9 -0.84 0.86 -5.37
C CYS A 9 -1.82 0.53 -4.25
N ALA A 10 -2.83 -0.28 -4.55
CA ALA A 10 -3.82 -0.75 -3.57
C ALA A 10 -4.47 0.39 -2.75
N TYR A 11 -4.86 1.50 -3.40
CA TYR A 11 -5.50 2.67 -2.78
C TYR A 11 -4.61 3.49 -1.84
N VAL A 12 -3.30 3.25 -1.79
CA VAL A 12 -2.36 4.01 -0.94
C VAL A 12 -2.33 5.49 -1.31
N SER A 13 -2.13 5.84 -2.58
CA SER A 13 -2.10 7.24 -3.03
C SER A 13 -3.46 7.92 -2.83
N GLN A 14 -4.55 7.19 -3.08
CA GLN A 14 -5.90 7.70 -2.90
C GLN A 14 -6.20 8.01 -1.42
N THR A 15 -5.83 7.10 -0.52
CA THR A 15 -6.00 7.25 0.93
C THR A 15 -5.20 8.45 1.44
N LEU A 16 -3.93 8.58 1.07
CA LEU A 16 -3.10 9.72 1.46
C LEU A 16 -3.66 11.04 0.92
N ALA A 17 -4.06 11.07 -0.36
CA ALA A 17 -4.62 12.25 -1.00
C ALA A 17 -5.90 12.74 -0.32
N GLN A 18 -6.76 11.83 0.15
CA GLN A 18 -7.98 12.18 0.88
C GLN A 18 -7.65 12.98 2.16
N HIS A 19 -6.72 12.49 2.98
CA HIS A 19 -6.33 13.19 4.22
C HIS A 19 -5.56 14.48 3.95
N MET A 20 -4.65 14.48 2.97
CA MET A 20 -3.90 15.69 2.61
C MET A 20 -4.79 16.82 2.08
N ARG A 21 -5.88 16.50 1.36
CA ARG A 21 -6.84 17.53 0.92
C ARG A 21 -7.58 18.17 2.09
N LYS A 22 -7.87 17.40 3.15
CA LYS A 22 -8.50 17.92 4.38
C LYS A 22 -7.59 18.93 5.11
N THR A 23 -6.28 18.90 4.89
CA THR A 23 -5.31 19.87 5.46
C THR A 23 -5.02 21.05 4.53
N GLY A 24 -5.76 21.19 3.42
CA GLY A 24 -5.61 22.30 2.47
C GLY A 24 -4.56 22.09 1.38
N ILE A 25 -3.93 20.91 1.30
CA ILE A 25 -3.01 20.60 0.19
C ILE A 25 -3.81 20.29 -1.08
N ASN A 26 -3.45 20.96 -2.17
CA ASN A 26 -4.06 20.70 -3.47
C ASN A 26 -3.44 19.43 -4.08
N VAL A 27 -4.06 18.27 -3.85
CA VAL A 27 -3.60 16.98 -4.39
C VAL A 27 -4.39 16.59 -5.64
N GLU A 28 -3.69 16.37 -6.74
CA GLU A 28 -4.22 15.88 -8.01
C GLU A 28 -3.79 14.42 -8.23
N LEU A 29 -4.74 13.53 -8.49
CA LEU A 29 -4.46 12.11 -8.74
C LEU A 29 -4.43 11.83 -10.25
N ARG A 30 -3.31 11.28 -10.75
CA ARG A 30 -3.17 10.79 -12.13
C ARG A 30 -3.08 9.27 -12.14
N LEU A 31 -4.25 8.65 -11.98
CA LEU A 31 -4.38 7.18 -11.95
C LEU A 31 -4.30 6.57 -13.36
N ARG A 32 -3.73 5.37 -13.43
CA ARG A 32 -3.84 4.50 -14.61
C ARG A 32 -5.29 4.08 -14.79
N THR A 33 -5.76 4.09 -16.03
CA THR A 33 -7.02 3.45 -16.39
C THR A 33 -6.75 1.99 -16.78
N ARG A 34 -7.79 1.16 -16.77
CA ARG A 34 -7.67 -0.28 -17.07
C ARG A 34 -7.58 -0.60 -18.57
N SER A 35 -7.77 0.39 -19.45
CA SER A 35 -7.70 0.22 -20.90
C SER A 35 -6.27 -0.06 -21.39
N PHE A 36 -6.13 -0.93 -22.40
CA PHE A 36 -4.83 -1.32 -22.96
C PHE A 36 -4.05 -0.15 -23.57
N PHE A 37 -4.72 0.74 -24.32
CA PHE A 37 -4.10 1.92 -24.95
C PHE A 37 -3.65 2.98 -23.94
N ASP A 38 -4.32 3.06 -22.79
CA ASP A 38 -4.02 4.05 -21.76
C ASP A 38 -2.83 3.70 -20.87
N LYS A 39 -2.40 2.43 -20.84
CA LYS A 39 -1.33 1.94 -19.96
C LYS A 39 0.03 2.60 -20.22
N THR A 40 0.22 3.18 -21.40
CA THR A 40 1.47 3.88 -21.76
C THR A 40 1.21 5.28 -22.31
N LEU A 41 0.39 5.42 -23.36
CA LEU A 41 0.18 6.73 -24.01
C LEU A 41 -0.73 7.64 -23.17
N GLY A 42 -1.82 7.09 -22.62
CA GLY A 42 -2.74 7.85 -21.78
C GLY A 42 -2.07 8.39 -20.51
N ILE A 43 -1.32 7.55 -19.79
CA ILE A 43 -0.57 8.01 -18.61
C ILE A 43 0.57 8.96 -18.97
N ALA A 44 1.28 8.75 -20.07
CA ALA A 44 2.31 9.69 -20.53
C ALA A 44 1.74 11.09 -20.79
N GLY A 45 0.61 11.19 -21.52
CA GLY A 45 -0.08 12.46 -21.77
C GLY A 45 -0.50 13.15 -20.47
N LYS A 46 -1.06 12.40 -19.51
CA LYS A 46 -1.42 12.90 -18.18
C LYS A 46 -0.20 13.44 -17.42
N VAL A 47 0.92 12.73 -17.45
CA VAL A 47 2.16 13.16 -16.79
C VAL A 47 2.73 14.41 -17.47
N ILE A 48 2.84 14.43 -18.81
CA ILE A 48 3.36 15.58 -19.57
C ILE A 48 2.58 16.86 -19.24
N THR A 49 1.25 16.78 -19.30
CA THR A 49 0.36 17.93 -19.09
C THR A 49 0.22 18.36 -17.63
N SER A 50 0.63 17.52 -16.68
CA SER A 50 0.58 17.87 -15.26
C SER A 50 1.61 18.96 -14.92
N LYS A 51 1.15 19.97 -14.18
CA LYS A 51 1.96 21.03 -13.57
C LYS A 51 1.66 21.06 -12.07
N ALA A 52 2.69 20.94 -11.27
CA ALA A 52 2.63 20.88 -9.81
C ALA A 52 3.95 21.35 -9.21
N ASP A 53 3.91 21.70 -7.93
CA ASP A 53 5.08 22.06 -7.14
C ASP A 53 5.87 20.80 -6.75
N LEU A 54 5.21 19.64 -6.66
CA LEU A 54 5.83 18.35 -6.35
C LEU A 54 5.10 17.19 -7.04
N TYR A 55 5.85 16.14 -7.40
CA TYR A 55 5.35 14.92 -8.01
C TYR A 55 5.67 13.71 -7.13
N HIS A 56 4.70 12.83 -6.92
CA HIS A 56 4.88 11.58 -6.18
C HIS A 56 4.44 10.41 -7.04
N CYS A 57 5.33 9.46 -7.33
CA CYS A 57 5.02 8.27 -8.11
C CYS A 57 4.90 7.04 -7.23
N ALA A 58 3.75 6.36 -7.30
CA ALA A 58 3.60 5.01 -6.76
C ALA A 58 4.23 4.00 -7.75
N TYR A 59 5.19 3.21 -7.25
CA TYR A 59 6.12 2.35 -7.97
C TYR A 59 7.25 3.04 -8.73
N LEU A 60 8.42 2.40 -8.73
CA LEU A 60 9.63 2.83 -9.44
C LEU A 60 9.73 2.30 -10.88
N LEU A 61 8.60 2.07 -11.55
CA LEU A 61 8.51 1.52 -12.90
C LEU A 61 8.24 2.62 -13.95
N ASN A 62 7.45 2.30 -14.98
CA ASN A 62 7.26 3.14 -16.17
C ASN A 62 6.75 4.56 -15.84
N ASP A 63 5.86 4.73 -14.86
CA ASP A 63 5.29 6.04 -14.55
C ASP A 63 6.31 6.98 -13.92
N CYS A 64 7.08 6.47 -12.96
CA CYS A 64 8.22 7.18 -12.39
C CYS A 64 9.28 7.49 -13.45
N TRP A 65 9.51 6.57 -14.39
CA TRP A 65 10.42 6.80 -15.51
C TRP A 65 9.92 7.91 -16.45
N LEU A 66 8.62 7.96 -16.73
CA LEU A 66 8.00 9.04 -17.53
C LEU A 66 8.13 10.38 -16.81
N ALA A 67 7.75 10.46 -15.53
CA ALA A 67 7.87 11.68 -14.73
C ALA A 67 9.32 12.21 -14.76
N ARG A 68 10.30 11.32 -14.54
CA ARG A 68 11.73 11.64 -14.64
C ARG A 68 12.12 12.11 -16.05
N LYS A 69 11.69 11.40 -17.10
CA LYS A 69 12.03 11.73 -18.50
C LYS A 69 11.49 13.09 -18.93
N PHE A 70 10.35 13.51 -18.38
CA PHE A 70 9.74 14.82 -18.60
C PHE A 70 10.13 15.86 -17.54
N MET A 71 11.23 15.63 -16.81
CA MET A 71 11.83 16.58 -15.86
C MET A 71 10.85 17.08 -14.79
N LYS A 72 9.90 16.23 -14.37
CA LYS A 72 8.99 16.55 -13.28
C LYS A 72 9.77 16.51 -11.96
N ARG A 73 9.88 17.65 -11.29
CA ARG A 73 10.69 17.86 -10.08
C ARG A 73 10.00 18.83 -9.12
N PRO A 74 10.19 18.69 -7.80
CA PRO A 74 10.80 17.54 -7.12
C PRO A 74 9.98 16.26 -7.32
N LEU A 75 10.65 15.12 -7.37
CA LEU A 75 10.08 13.79 -7.65
C LEU A 75 10.34 12.84 -6.49
N VAL A 76 9.25 12.41 -5.85
CA VAL A 76 9.24 11.36 -4.84
C VAL A 76 8.91 10.02 -5.51
N GLY A 77 9.80 9.05 -5.35
CA GLY A 77 9.56 7.66 -5.77
C GLY A 77 9.13 6.82 -4.57
N HIS A 78 7.95 6.22 -4.61
CA HIS A 78 7.42 5.39 -3.52
C HIS A 78 7.37 3.92 -3.95
N ALA A 79 8.28 3.13 -3.41
CA ALA A 79 8.41 1.71 -3.70
C ALA A 79 7.47 0.87 -2.82
N HIS A 80 6.79 -0.09 -3.45
CA HIS A 80 5.79 -0.94 -2.77
C HIS A 80 6.19 -2.42 -2.70
N GLY A 81 7.44 -2.74 -3.04
CA GLY A 81 8.03 -4.06 -2.82
C GLY A 81 8.30 -4.81 -4.11
N SER A 82 7.28 -5.05 -4.94
CA SER A 82 7.46 -5.84 -6.18
C SER A 82 8.37 -5.17 -7.22
N ASP A 83 8.54 -3.86 -7.15
CA ASP A 83 9.54 -3.13 -7.92
C ASP A 83 10.96 -3.49 -7.46
N ILE A 84 11.29 -3.25 -6.19
CA ILE A 84 12.65 -3.50 -5.67
C ILE A 84 12.99 -4.99 -5.62
N ARG A 85 12.06 -5.87 -5.24
CA ARG A 85 12.29 -7.33 -5.29
C ARG A 85 12.56 -7.83 -6.72
N GLY A 86 12.05 -7.12 -7.72
CA GLY A 86 12.28 -7.37 -9.15
C GLY A 86 13.49 -6.63 -9.75
N ILE A 87 14.36 -6.01 -8.95
CA ILE A 87 15.42 -5.10 -9.42
C ILE A 87 16.48 -5.76 -10.31
N ASN A 88 16.62 -7.09 -10.26
CA ASN A 88 17.51 -7.85 -11.14
C ASN A 88 16.81 -8.45 -12.37
N GLY A 89 15.51 -8.22 -12.51
CA GLY A 89 14.71 -8.70 -13.63
C GLY A 89 14.73 -7.76 -14.85
N LYS A 90 13.81 -8.03 -15.80
CA LYS A 90 13.67 -7.29 -17.08
C LYS A 90 13.61 -5.77 -16.94
N TRP A 91 13.01 -5.27 -15.86
CA TRP A 91 12.82 -3.84 -15.62
C TRP A 91 13.86 -3.23 -14.68
N GLY A 92 14.85 -4.02 -14.25
CA GLY A 92 15.86 -3.63 -13.27
C GLY A 92 16.62 -2.36 -13.62
N LYS A 93 17.01 -2.20 -14.88
CA LYS A 93 17.70 -0.98 -15.36
C LYS A 93 16.84 0.28 -15.20
N ILE A 94 15.52 0.18 -15.37
CA ILE A 94 14.59 1.30 -15.18
C ILE A 94 14.47 1.62 -13.69
N ILE A 95 14.27 0.59 -12.86
CA ILE A 95 14.13 0.73 -11.40
C ILE A 95 15.39 1.38 -10.80
N LYS A 96 16.59 0.86 -11.12
CA LYS A 96 17.87 1.42 -10.65
C LYS A 96 18.05 2.88 -11.06
N LYS A 97 17.71 3.24 -12.31
CA LYS A 97 17.77 4.64 -12.76
C LYS A 97 16.79 5.54 -12.03
N ASN A 98 15.57 5.07 -11.76
CA ASN A 98 14.58 5.83 -11.00
C ASN A 98 15.04 6.02 -9.55
N LEU A 99 15.56 4.98 -8.89
CA LEU A 99 16.14 5.06 -7.54
C LEU A 99 17.21 6.15 -7.46
N MET A 100 18.22 6.11 -8.34
CA MET A 100 19.32 7.08 -8.35
C MET A 100 18.87 8.51 -8.67
N SER A 101 17.73 8.69 -9.32
CA SER A 101 17.33 9.99 -9.85
C SER A 101 16.31 10.73 -9.00
N CYS A 102 15.44 10.05 -8.24
CA CYS A 102 14.40 10.73 -7.45
C CYS A 102 15.01 11.60 -6.35
N ASP A 103 14.34 12.71 -6.02
CA ASP A 103 14.77 13.63 -4.96
C ASP A 103 14.50 13.04 -3.55
N LYS A 104 13.53 12.12 -3.45
CA LYS A 104 13.23 11.35 -2.25
C LYS A 104 12.77 9.95 -2.64
N ILE A 105 13.24 8.94 -1.91
CA ILE A 105 12.73 7.57 -2.01
C ILE A 105 12.00 7.20 -0.72
N LEU A 106 10.77 6.71 -0.86
CA LEU A 106 9.99 6.12 0.22
C LEU A 106 9.83 4.62 -0.05
N VAL A 107 9.97 3.79 0.98
CA VAL A 107 9.74 2.35 0.88
C VAL A 107 8.60 1.91 1.81
N ALA A 108 7.62 1.19 1.25
CA ALA A 108 6.41 0.77 1.97
C ALA A 108 6.64 -0.43 2.89
N THR A 109 7.72 -1.19 2.68
CA THR A 109 8.06 -2.38 3.46
C THR A 109 9.53 -2.35 3.87
N PRO A 110 9.88 -2.75 5.12
CA PRO A 110 11.25 -2.67 5.60
C PRO A 110 12.26 -3.54 4.83
N ASP A 111 11.82 -4.69 4.32
CA ASP A 111 12.67 -5.68 3.64
C ASP A 111 13.33 -5.16 2.35
N ILE A 112 12.83 -4.06 1.78
CA ILE A 112 13.40 -3.45 0.57
C ILE A 112 14.20 -2.16 0.86
N TYR A 113 14.32 -1.77 2.13
CA TYR A 113 14.97 -0.51 2.53
C TYR A 113 16.44 -0.48 2.16
N ASP A 114 17.22 -1.48 2.58
CA ASP A 114 18.67 -1.49 2.37
C ASP A 114 19.01 -1.48 0.87
N VAL A 115 18.32 -2.31 0.09
CA VAL A 115 18.48 -2.35 -1.37
C VAL A 115 18.17 -0.99 -2.00
N ALA A 116 17.12 -0.29 -1.56
CA ALA A 116 16.82 1.05 -2.09
C ALA A 116 17.86 2.10 -1.65
N LYS A 117 18.36 1.99 -0.41
CA LYS A 117 19.35 2.89 0.18
C LYS A 117 20.70 2.83 -0.55
N GLU A 118 21.11 1.65 -1.04
CA GLU A 118 22.31 1.48 -1.87
C GLU A 118 22.34 2.41 -3.10
N PHE A 119 21.17 2.75 -3.64
CA PHE A 119 21.07 3.63 -4.83
C PHE A 119 20.75 5.08 -4.49
N ASN A 120 20.19 5.36 -3.30
CA ASN A 120 19.78 6.71 -2.94
C ASN A 120 19.77 6.92 -1.42
N ASN A 121 20.63 7.82 -0.94
CA ASN A 121 20.77 8.14 0.48
C ASN A 121 19.57 8.89 1.08
N THR A 122 18.63 9.38 0.27
CA THR A 122 17.38 10.00 0.76
C THR A 122 16.33 8.97 1.18
N THR A 123 16.56 7.69 0.89
CA THR A 123 15.64 6.58 1.19
C THR A 123 15.20 6.57 2.64
N GLU A 124 13.88 6.47 2.85
CA GLU A 124 13.22 6.44 4.15
C GLU A 124 12.09 5.41 4.16
N TYR A 125 11.94 4.67 5.25
CA TYR A 125 10.79 3.79 5.46
C TYR A 125 9.53 4.60 5.71
N PHE A 126 8.49 4.36 4.90
CA PHE A 126 7.20 5.02 4.99
C PHE A 126 6.10 3.95 5.04
N PRO A 127 5.47 3.68 6.21
CA PRO A 127 4.51 2.60 6.35
C PRO A 127 3.32 2.71 5.39
N THR A 128 2.70 1.57 5.08
CA THR A 128 1.47 1.54 4.29
C THR A 128 0.31 2.18 5.08
N PRO A 129 -0.38 3.21 4.55
CA PRO A 129 -1.45 3.89 5.25
C PRO A 129 -2.77 3.10 5.24
N ILE A 130 -3.47 3.16 6.36
CA ILE A 130 -4.79 2.56 6.60
C ILE A 130 -5.76 3.65 7.04
N ASP A 131 -6.91 3.72 6.36
CA ASP A 131 -8.02 4.57 6.78
C ASP A 131 -8.74 3.89 7.95
N ILE A 132 -8.37 4.27 9.18
CA ILE A 132 -8.86 3.65 10.41
C ILE A 132 -10.33 4.00 10.73
N GLU A 133 -10.89 5.00 10.03
CA GLU A 133 -12.30 5.37 10.07
C GLU A 133 -13.11 4.41 9.19
N LEU A 134 -12.64 4.20 7.95
CA LEU A 134 -13.22 3.23 7.01
C LEU A 134 -13.10 1.78 7.51
N PHE A 135 -11.91 1.39 7.99
CA PHE A 135 -11.64 0.06 8.55
C PHE A 135 -11.78 0.08 10.07
N SER A 136 -12.97 0.44 10.54
CA SER A 136 -13.34 0.42 11.96
C SER A 136 -13.94 -0.94 12.38
N PRO A 137 -13.78 -1.35 13.66
CA PRO A 137 -14.51 -2.47 14.22
C PRO A 137 -16.01 -2.16 14.27
N VAL A 138 -16.82 -3.20 14.30
CA VAL A 138 -18.23 -3.12 14.70
C VAL A 138 -18.52 -4.27 15.65
N ASN A 139 -19.34 -3.99 16.66
CA ASN A 139 -19.50 -4.88 17.80
C ASN A 139 -20.50 -6.03 17.65
N ASP A 140 -21.29 -6.10 16.56
CA ASP A 140 -22.60 -6.76 16.71
C ASP A 140 -22.98 -7.84 15.68
N MET A 141 -22.03 -8.44 14.96
CA MET A 141 -22.37 -9.62 14.14
C MET A 141 -22.16 -10.91 14.94
N LYS A 142 -23.25 -11.50 15.44
CA LYS A 142 -23.25 -12.91 15.87
C LYS A 142 -23.12 -13.78 14.63
N ILE A 143 -21.99 -14.46 14.48
CA ILE A 143 -21.74 -15.42 13.41
C ILE A 143 -21.95 -16.82 14.00
N ASP A 144 -22.87 -17.61 13.42
CA ASP A 144 -23.21 -18.97 13.89
C ASP A 144 -22.08 -19.99 13.69
N ARG A 145 -21.12 -19.71 12.80
CA ARG A 145 -19.98 -20.60 12.48
C ARG A 145 -18.69 -19.80 12.36
N LYS A 146 -17.61 -20.30 12.96
CA LYS A 146 -16.28 -19.70 12.83
C LYS A 146 -15.82 -19.74 11.39
N ARG A 147 -15.53 -18.59 10.79
CA ARG A 147 -15.08 -18.47 9.40
C ARG A 147 -13.75 -17.76 9.31
N ALA A 148 -12.86 -18.30 8.50
CA ALA A 148 -11.56 -17.71 8.19
C ALA A 148 -11.51 -17.24 6.73
N LEU A 149 -11.10 -16.01 6.49
CA LEU A 149 -10.93 -15.44 5.15
C LEU A 149 -9.47 -15.53 4.72
N TYR A 150 -9.23 -16.13 3.55
CA TYR A 150 -7.95 -16.06 2.85
C TYR A 150 -8.16 -15.43 1.47
N CYS A 151 -7.42 -14.36 1.17
CA CYS A 151 -7.47 -13.69 -0.13
C CYS A 151 -6.30 -14.14 -1.00
N LEU A 152 -6.56 -15.02 -1.96
CA LEU A 152 -5.55 -15.60 -2.84
C LEU A 152 -4.84 -14.51 -3.65
N LYS A 153 -3.51 -14.53 -3.67
CA LYS A 153 -2.69 -13.66 -4.53
C LYS A 153 -2.02 -14.48 -5.61
N HIS A 154 -1.74 -13.87 -6.75
CA HIS A 154 -1.15 -14.55 -7.91
C HIS A 154 0.23 -15.19 -7.66
N PHE A 155 0.96 -14.69 -6.66
CA PHE A 155 2.29 -15.18 -6.27
C PHE A 155 2.25 -16.05 -5.02
N ASP A 156 1.09 -16.23 -4.40
CA ASP A 156 0.96 -16.90 -3.11
C ASP A 156 0.19 -18.21 -3.25
N SER A 157 0.50 -19.15 -2.38
CA SER A 157 -0.23 -20.40 -2.23
C SER A 157 -0.62 -20.58 -0.77
N PHE A 158 -1.79 -21.19 -0.55
CA PHE A 158 -2.26 -21.48 0.79
C PHE A 158 -1.57 -22.75 1.31
N PRO A 159 -0.77 -22.69 2.40
CA PRO A 159 -0.05 -23.86 2.89
C PRO A 159 -1.02 -24.91 3.44
N GLU A 160 -0.83 -26.16 3.03
CA GLU A 160 -1.72 -27.26 3.43
C GLU A 160 -1.74 -27.48 4.95
N ASP A 161 -0.58 -27.43 5.59
CA ASP A 161 -0.46 -27.65 7.04
C ASP A 161 -1.12 -26.53 7.85
N LEU A 162 -1.00 -25.27 7.41
CA LEU A 162 -1.74 -24.16 8.01
C LEU A 162 -3.24 -24.35 7.83
N GLY A 163 -3.67 -24.83 6.66
CA GLY A 163 -5.05 -25.19 6.39
C GLY A 163 -5.58 -26.24 7.37
N LYS A 164 -4.83 -27.32 7.60
CA LYS A 164 -5.17 -28.36 8.58
C LYS A 164 -5.28 -27.79 9.99
N GLU A 165 -4.35 -26.94 10.41
CA GLU A 165 -4.40 -26.30 11.72
C GLU A 165 -5.66 -25.44 11.91
N ILE A 166 -6.00 -24.62 10.90
CA ILE A 166 -7.17 -23.75 10.95
C ILE A 166 -8.47 -24.56 10.98
N LEU A 167 -8.56 -25.64 10.19
CA LEU A 167 -9.69 -26.57 10.21
C LEU A 167 -9.83 -27.27 11.57
N ASN A 168 -8.72 -27.73 12.17
CA ASN A 168 -8.70 -28.36 13.49
C ASN A 168 -9.16 -27.41 14.61
N ARG A 169 -8.99 -26.10 14.44
CA ARG A 169 -9.52 -25.05 15.34
C ARG A 169 -11.01 -24.76 15.12
N GLY A 170 -11.66 -25.47 14.19
CA GLY A 170 -13.09 -25.40 13.89
C GLY A 170 -13.50 -24.27 12.95
N TYR A 171 -12.55 -23.69 12.19
CA TYR A 171 -12.86 -22.65 11.21
C TYR A 171 -13.22 -23.25 9.86
N GLU A 172 -14.27 -22.72 9.23
CA GLU A 172 -14.52 -22.86 7.80
C GLU A 172 -13.61 -21.90 7.03
N ILE A 173 -12.78 -22.40 6.10
CA ILE A 173 -11.86 -21.57 5.31
C ILE A 173 -12.54 -21.13 4.02
N ILE A 174 -12.67 -19.82 3.83
CA ILE A 174 -13.22 -19.21 2.62
C ILE A 174 -12.10 -18.54 1.84
N VAL A 175 -11.92 -18.97 0.59
CA VAL A 175 -10.90 -18.43 -0.31
C VAL A 175 -11.52 -17.43 -1.28
N MET A 176 -11.06 -16.19 -1.21
CA MET A 176 -11.51 -15.10 -2.05
C MET A 176 -10.49 -14.80 -3.15
N LYS A 177 -10.94 -14.72 -4.41
CA LYS A 177 -10.07 -14.41 -5.56
C LYS A 177 -9.92 -12.90 -5.74
N PRO A 178 -8.78 -12.40 -6.27
CA PRO A 178 -8.58 -10.99 -6.57
C PRO A 178 -9.68 -10.46 -7.51
N GLY A 179 -10.14 -9.23 -7.25
CA GLY A 179 -11.11 -8.54 -8.11
C GLY A 179 -12.56 -9.00 -7.94
N SER A 180 -12.85 -9.89 -6.99
CA SER A 180 -14.22 -10.31 -6.66
C SER A 180 -14.98 -9.33 -5.75
N PHE A 181 -14.36 -8.20 -5.39
CA PHE A 181 -14.91 -7.23 -4.45
C PHE A 181 -14.51 -5.80 -4.80
N ASP A 182 -15.36 -4.85 -4.41
CA ASP A 182 -15.01 -3.43 -4.33
C ASP A 182 -14.19 -3.18 -3.06
N TYR A 183 -13.18 -2.32 -3.15
CA TYR A 183 -12.39 -1.88 -2.00
C TYR A 183 -13.25 -1.25 -0.90
N LYS A 184 -14.27 -0.47 -1.27
CA LYS A 184 -15.17 0.16 -0.29
C LYS A 184 -16.01 -0.85 0.49
N GLU A 185 -16.20 -2.05 -0.05
CA GLU A 185 -16.93 -3.13 0.60
C GLU A 185 -16.02 -4.01 1.47
N MET A 186 -14.69 -3.84 1.40
CA MET A 186 -13.76 -4.66 2.18
C MET A 186 -13.99 -4.61 3.69
N PRO A 187 -14.28 -3.46 4.33
CA PRO A 187 -14.64 -3.45 5.74
C PRO A 187 -15.82 -4.38 6.04
N ASN A 188 -16.88 -4.33 5.23
CA ASN A 188 -18.07 -5.18 5.38
C ASN A 188 -17.77 -6.66 5.11
N ILE A 189 -16.84 -6.96 4.20
CA ILE A 189 -16.38 -8.32 3.95
C ILE A 189 -15.64 -8.83 5.17
N TYR A 190 -14.62 -8.11 5.65
CA TYR A 190 -13.83 -8.47 6.82
C TYR A 190 -14.72 -8.84 8.01
N ARG A 191 -15.71 -8.00 8.32
CA ARG A 191 -16.64 -8.17 9.45
C ARG A 191 -17.50 -9.44 9.40
N LYS A 192 -17.52 -10.17 8.28
CA LYS A 192 -18.24 -11.46 8.16
C LYS A 192 -17.38 -12.67 8.56
N TYR A 193 -16.14 -12.44 8.97
CA TYR A 193 -15.17 -13.50 9.29
C TYR A 193 -14.55 -13.26 10.67
N ASP A 194 -14.21 -14.36 11.33
CA ASP A 194 -13.64 -14.39 12.68
C ASP A 194 -12.10 -14.42 12.66
N LEU A 195 -11.51 -14.73 11.51
CA LEU A 195 -10.07 -14.83 11.31
C LEU A 195 -9.73 -14.36 9.89
N PHE A 196 -8.71 -13.54 9.75
CA PHE A 196 -8.10 -13.24 8.45
C PHE A 196 -6.75 -13.95 8.34
N ILE A 197 -6.48 -14.58 7.21
CA ILE A 197 -5.23 -15.29 6.94
C ILE A 197 -4.44 -14.49 5.91
N ASP A 198 -3.27 -13.98 6.31
CA ASP A 198 -2.37 -13.29 5.40
C ASP A 198 -1.60 -14.28 4.51
N GLN A 199 -1.01 -13.75 3.44
CA GLN A 199 -0.13 -14.50 2.55
C GLN A 199 1.11 -15.02 3.29
N GLN A 200 1.69 -16.13 2.82
CA GLN A 200 2.80 -16.82 3.49
C GLN A 200 4.11 -16.79 2.69
N THR A 201 4.08 -16.24 1.48
CA THR A 201 5.24 -16.23 0.57
C THR A 201 6.27 -15.15 0.90
N LEU A 202 5.84 -13.96 1.32
CA LEU A 202 6.70 -12.81 1.58
C LEU A 202 6.76 -12.50 3.08
N PRO A 203 7.91 -12.10 3.63
CA PRO A 203 8.06 -11.79 5.05
C PRO A 203 7.52 -10.40 5.41
N ILE A 204 6.29 -10.08 5.01
CA ILE A 204 5.65 -8.77 5.22
C ILE A 204 4.21 -8.93 5.69
N ILE A 205 3.77 -8.02 6.57
CA ILE A 205 2.35 -7.85 6.87
C ILE A 205 1.73 -7.07 5.71
N THR A 206 0.75 -7.68 5.04
CA THR A 206 0.20 -7.04 3.85
C THR A 206 -0.87 -6.02 4.18
N LYS A 207 -1.17 -5.11 3.23
CA LYS A 207 -2.20 -4.09 3.42
C LYS A 207 -3.55 -4.68 3.84
N MET A 208 -3.97 -5.79 3.23
CA MET A 208 -5.20 -6.51 3.61
C MET A 208 -5.16 -7.04 5.04
N CYS A 209 -4.00 -7.50 5.51
CA CYS A 209 -3.83 -7.93 6.90
C CYS A 209 -3.93 -6.73 7.85
N LEU A 210 -3.29 -5.60 7.53
CA LEU A 210 -3.41 -4.36 8.29
C LEU A 210 -4.85 -3.82 8.32
N GLU A 211 -5.61 -3.94 7.23
CA GLU A 211 -7.03 -3.59 7.15
C GLU A 211 -7.88 -4.47 8.07
N ALA A 212 -7.70 -5.80 7.99
CA ALA A 212 -8.39 -6.75 8.87
C ALA A 212 -8.06 -6.51 10.36
N MET A 213 -6.77 -6.28 10.66
CA MET A 213 -6.31 -5.87 11.99
C MET A 213 -6.98 -4.57 12.45
N SER A 214 -7.14 -3.59 11.56
CA SER A 214 -7.81 -2.32 11.87
C SER A 214 -9.29 -2.54 12.22
N CYS A 215 -9.96 -3.44 11.50
CA CYS A 215 -11.33 -3.88 11.81
C CYS A 215 -11.45 -4.69 13.11
N GLY A 216 -10.35 -4.91 13.84
CA GLY A 216 -10.35 -5.66 15.10
C GLY A 216 -10.41 -7.17 14.91
N ILE A 217 -10.08 -7.68 13.72
CA ILE A 217 -10.15 -9.12 13.44
C ILE A 217 -8.83 -9.78 13.87
N PRO A 218 -8.89 -10.95 14.53
CA PRO A 218 -7.76 -11.86 14.65
C PRO A 218 -7.11 -12.15 13.30
N VAL A 219 -5.78 -12.25 13.25
CA VAL A 219 -5.07 -12.56 12.00
C VAL A 219 -4.07 -13.69 12.17
N VAL A 220 -3.81 -14.41 11.08
CA VAL A 220 -2.61 -15.25 10.92
C VAL A 220 -1.63 -14.50 10.03
N THR A 221 -0.45 -14.16 10.56
CA THR A 221 0.58 -13.43 9.81
C THR A 221 1.37 -14.34 8.88
N HIS A 222 2.22 -13.76 8.05
CA HIS A 222 3.01 -14.46 7.03
C HIS A 222 3.97 -15.55 7.53
N ASP A 223 4.22 -15.59 8.84
CA ASP A 223 5.06 -16.56 9.53
C ASP A 223 4.24 -17.63 10.26
N GLY A 224 2.95 -17.74 9.93
CA GLY A 224 2.00 -18.66 10.55
C GLY A 224 1.59 -18.27 11.98
N ARG A 225 2.06 -17.13 12.52
CA ARG A 225 1.71 -16.74 13.89
C ARG A 225 0.29 -16.20 13.99
N PHE A 226 -0.45 -16.71 14.96
CA PHE A 226 -1.79 -16.24 15.30
C PHE A 226 -1.70 -14.98 16.17
N ARG A 227 -2.24 -13.86 15.69
CA ARG A 227 -2.48 -12.64 16.45
C ARG A 227 -3.96 -12.56 16.80
N MET A 228 -4.33 -13.26 17.88
CA MET A 228 -5.74 -13.50 18.27
C MET A 228 -6.44 -12.35 18.98
N ASN A 229 -5.72 -11.27 19.33
CA ASN A 229 -6.31 -10.15 20.05
C ASN A 229 -6.57 -8.98 19.08
N GLY A 230 -7.84 -8.81 18.71
CA GLY A 230 -8.32 -7.76 17.82
C GLY A 230 -8.01 -6.34 18.29
N ASP A 231 -8.12 -6.08 19.59
CA ASP A 231 -7.85 -4.76 20.17
C ASP A 231 -6.38 -4.39 20.06
N MET A 232 -5.48 -5.33 20.37
CA MET A 232 -4.03 -5.14 20.20
C MET A 232 -3.67 -4.96 18.72
N ASN A 233 -4.31 -5.71 17.82
CA ASN A 233 -4.14 -5.55 16.37
C ASN A 233 -4.53 -4.14 15.91
N ARG A 234 -5.71 -3.65 16.33
CA ARG A 234 -6.16 -2.30 16.00
C ARG A 234 -5.25 -1.23 16.59
N LYS A 235 -4.83 -1.38 17.85
CA LYS A 235 -3.89 -0.45 18.49
C LYS A 235 -2.60 -0.33 17.70
N PHE A 236 -2.01 -1.46 17.29
CA PHE A 236 -0.83 -1.48 16.43
C PHE A 236 -1.04 -0.69 15.12
N VAL A 237 -2.18 -0.86 14.46
CA VAL A 237 -2.52 -0.13 13.23
C VAL A 237 -2.68 1.38 13.49
N ILE A 238 -3.38 1.78 14.55
CA ILE A 238 -3.56 3.20 14.90
C ILE A 238 -2.22 3.88 15.22
N GLU A 239 -1.30 3.16 15.85
CA GLU A 239 0.01 3.68 16.21
C GLU A 239 0.93 3.84 14.99
N ASN A 240 0.94 2.88 14.07
CA ASN A 240 1.98 2.78 13.04
C ASN A 240 1.49 3.04 11.61
N HIS A 241 0.18 2.91 11.36
CA HIS A 241 -0.40 2.85 10.02
C HIS A 241 -1.58 3.80 9.81
N ASP A 242 -1.95 4.61 10.81
CA ASP A 242 -3.00 5.62 10.66
C ASP A 242 -2.67 6.59 9.52
N SER A 243 -3.49 6.53 8.47
CA SER A 243 -3.35 7.35 7.27
C SER A 243 -3.35 8.84 7.56
N LYS A 244 -4.05 9.33 8.59
CA LYS A 244 -4.03 10.75 8.95
C LYS A 244 -2.62 11.17 9.40
N LYS A 245 -2.04 10.44 10.34
CA LYS A 245 -0.68 10.71 10.87
C LYS A 245 0.37 10.58 9.77
N LEU A 246 0.24 9.56 8.92
CA LEU A 246 1.17 9.35 7.80
C LEU A 246 1.05 10.43 6.73
N SER A 247 -0.16 10.93 6.45
CA SER A 247 -0.37 12.08 5.56
C SER A 247 0.28 13.36 6.10
N GLU A 248 0.19 13.61 7.41
CA GLU A 248 0.87 14.75 8.05
C GLU A 248 2.40 14.63 7.89
N ARG A 249 2.99 13.48 8.23
CA ARG A 249 4.42 13.21 8.02
C ARG A 249 4.83 13.36 6.55
N LEU A 250 3.99 12.92 5.60
CA LEU A 250 4.28 13.03 4.18
C LEU A 250 4.25 14.49 3.69
N ILE A 251 3.37 15.32 4.25
CA ILE A 251 3.35 16.76 3.96
C ILE A 251 4.64 17.43 4.43
N ASP A 252 5.17 17.06 5.60
CA ASP A 252 6.43 17.61 6.10
C ASP A 252 7.61 17.20 5.21
N ILE A 253 7.64 15.93 4.77
CA ILE A 253 8.59 15.47 3.76
C ILE A 253 8.47 16.31 2.48
N TYR A 254 7.26 16.62 2.03
CA TYR A 254 7.09 17.45 0.83
C TYR A 254 7.59 18.88 1.03
N ARG A 255 7.28 19.53 2.15
CA ARG A 255 7.72 20.89 2.46
C ARG A 255 9.23 21.04 2.40
N THR A 256 9.95 20.06 2.95
CA THR A 256 11.43 20.05 2.89
C THR A 256 11.98 19.94 1.47
N LEU A 257 11.21 19.39 0.51
CA LEU A 257 11.63 19.27 -0.89
C LEU A 257 11.28 20.50 -1.74
N VAL A 258 10.19 21.20 -1.43
CA VAL A 258 9.76 22.40 -2.19
C VAL A 258 10.35 23.70 -1.67
N ASN A 259 11.24 23.67 -0.67
CA ASN A 259 11.87 24.86 -0.05
C ASN A 259 10.83 25.95 0.31
N VAL A 260 9.68 25.53 0.83
CA VAL A 260 8.70 26.46 1.39
C VAL A 260 9.02 26.56 2.87
N ASP A 261 9.84 27.54 3.22
CA ASP A 261 9.96 28.01 4.61
C ASP A 261 8.57 28.48 5.07
N ILE A 262 8.15 28.02 6.26
CA ILE A 262 6.94 28.51 6.96
C ILE A 262 7.33 29.75 7.75
#